data_AF-A0A2V5MVE0-F1
#
_entry.id   AF-A0A2V5MVE0-F1
#
_cell.length_a   1.000
_cell.length_b   1.000
_cell.length_c   1.000
_cell.angle_alpha   90.00
_cell.angle_beta   90.00
_cell.angle_gamma   90.00
#
_symmetry.space_group_name_H-M   'P 1'
#
loop_
_entity.id
_entity.type
_entity.pdbx_description
1 polymer ?
#
loop_
_entity_poly.entity_id
_entity_poly.type
_entity_poly.pdbx_seq_one_letter_code
_entity_poly.pdbx_strand_id
1 'polypeptide(L)' 'MIAVAAESHTDEALKSLQKLDSKLIGEIEHFFVSYNDVRGKKSKPTARKGPAVAKRLIRN' A
#
# COMPACT_ATOMS: atom_id res chain seq x y z
N MET A 1 -4.47 3.05 -0.26
CA MET A 1 -3.35 3.97 -0.49
C MET A 1 -2.25 3.60 0.50
N ILE A 2 -1.00 3.53 0.05
CA ILE A 2 0.16 3.39 0.94
C ILE A 2 0.95 4.69 0.82
N ALA A 3 1.33 5.27 1.95
CA ALA A 3 2.05 6.54 2.03
C ALA A 3 3.16 6.45 3.07
N VAL A 4 4.20 7.25 2.87
CA VAL A 4 5.32 7.44 3.81
C VAL A 4 5.30 8.87 4.32
N ALA A 5 5.87 9.11 5.50
CA ALA A 5 5.98 10.45 6.07
C ALA A 5 6.88 11.33 5.19
N ALA A 6 6.46 12.57 4.96
CA ALA A 6 7.20 13.51 4.13
C ALA A 6 8.50 14.00 4.79
N GLU A 7 8.54 14.03 6.13
CA GLU A 7 9.67 14.51 6.93
C GLU A 7 10.36 13.36 7.68
N SER A 8 10.69 12.28 6.97
CA SER A 8 11.50 11.18 7.50
C SER A 8 12.83 11.16 6.76
N HIS A 9 13.94 11.34 7.49
CA HIS A 9 15.30 11.29 6.94
C HIS A 9 15.63 9.96 6.24
N THR A 10 14.87 8.89 6.52
CA THR A 10 15.05 7.55 5.94
C THR A 10 14.13 7.24 4.76
N ASP A 11 13.01 7.96 4.60
CA ASP A 11 11.94 7.61 3.63
C ASP A 11 11.75 8.62 2.49
N GLU A 12 12.50 9.73 2.48
CA GLU A 12 12.37 10.80 1.46
C GLU A 12 12.59 10.30 0.01
N ALA A 13 13.34 9.19 -0.16
CA ALA A 13 13.64 8.57 -1.45
C ALA A 13 12.57 7.58 -1.97
N LEU A 14 11.58 7.22 -1.14
CA LEU A 14 10.55 6.21 -1.41
C LEU A 14 9.36 6.79 -2.19
N LYS A 15 9.63 7.19 -3.44
CA LYS A 15 8.64 7.79 -4.35
C LYS A 15 7.83 6.77 -5.16
N SER A 16 8.09 5.47 -4.99
CA SER A 16 7.42 4.39 -5.73
C SER A 16 7.35 3.10 -4.93
N LEU A 17 6.23 2.38 -5.05
CA LEU A 17 6.07 1.04 -4.49
C LEU A 17 7.13 0.05 -4.99
N GLN A 18 7.69 0.27 -6.18
CA GLN A 18 8.74 -0.61 -6.73
C GLN A 18 10.08 -0.50 -5.99
N LYS A 19 10.27 0.54 -5.17
CA LYS A 19 11.45 0.70 -4.32
C LYS A 19 11.31 0.01 -2.96
N LEU A 20 10.10 -0.45 -2.61
CA LEU A 20 9.88 -1.27 -1.42
C LEU A 20 10.17 -2.73 -1.74
N ASP A 21 10.68 -3.46 -0.75
CA ASP A 21 10.80 -4.89 -0.84
C ASP A 21 9.43 -5.51 -1.16
N SER A 22 9.40 -6.30 -2.23
CA SER A 22 8.23 -7.05 -2.67
C SER A 22 7.62 -7.93 -1.57
N LYS A 23 8.46 -8.41 -0.63
CA LYS A 23 8.04 -9.19 0.54
C LYS A 23 7.20 -8.36 1.49
N LEU A 24 7.65 -7.16 1.84
CA LEU A 24 6.92 -6.24 2.71
C LEU A 24 5.55 -5.87 2.13
N ILE A 25 5.46 -5.65 0.82
CA ILE A 25 4.17 -5.40 0.17
C ILE A 25 3.25 -6.63 0.28
N GLY A 26 3.80 -7.83 0.12
CA GLY A 26 3.06 -9.08 0.32
C GLY A 26 2.53 -9.23 1.75
N GLU A 27 3.34 -8.88 2.75
CA GLU A 27 2.94 -8.92 4.17
C GLU A 27 1.81 -7.92 4.46
N ILE A 28 1.88 -6.69 3.93
CA ILE A 28 0.80 -5.69 4.05
C ILE A 28 -0.50 -6.21 3.43
N GLU A 29 -0.43 -6.79 2.22
CA GLU A 29 -1.60 -7.38 1.57
C GLU A 29 -2.20 -8.53 2.39
N HIS A 30 -1.34 -9.43 2.90
CA HIS A 30 -1.77 -10.56 3.72
C HIS A 30 -2.47 -10.10 4.99
N PHE A 31 -1.95 -9.07 5.67
CA PHE A 31 -2.58 -8.48 6.85
C PHE A 31 -4.02 -8.03 6.57
N PHE A 32 -4.27 -7.30 5.47
CA PHE A 32 -5.61 -6.83 5.15
C PHE A 32 -6.58 -7.95 4.75
N VAL A 33 -6.10 -8.97 4.04
CA VAL A 33 -6.92 -10.14 3.69
C VAL A 33 -7.34 -10.87 4.96
N SER A 34 -6.38 -11.23 5.81
CA SER A 34 -6.62 -11.96 7.05
C SER A 34 -7.51 -11.18 8.03
N TYR A 35 -7.28 -9.87 8.17
CA TYR A 35 -8.13 -9.02 9.02
C TYR A 35 -9.61 -9.00 8.56
N ASN A 36 -9.85 -8.90 7.25
CA ASN A 36 -11.22 -8.86 6.75
C ASN A 36 -11.88 -10.25 6.80
N ASP A 37 -11.11 -11.32 6.58
CA ASP A 37 -11.60 -12.70 6.69
C ASP A 37 -12.11 -13.01 8.10
N VAL A 38 -11.35 -12.61 9.14
CA VAL A 38 -11.78 -12.68 10.55
C VAL A 38 -13.06 -11.90 10.82
N ARG A 39 -13.29 -10.81 10.09
CA ARG A 39 -14.54 -10.00 10.17
C ARG A 39 -15.68 -10.54 9.31
N GLY A 40 -15.52 -11.71 8.69
CA GLY A 40 -16.49 -12.33 7.79
C GLY A 40 -16.62 -11.65 6.44
N LYS A 41 -15.66 -10.79 6.04
CA LYS A 41 -15.64 -10.09 4.75
C LYS A 41 -14.51 -10.62 3.88
N LYS A 42 -14.84 -11.21 2.72
CA LYS A 42 -13.81 -11.61 1.75
C LYS A 42 -13.37 -10.40 0.94
N SER A 43 -12.15 -9.94 1.17
CA SER A 43 -11.50 -8.88 0.39
C SER A 43 -10.24 -9.44 -0.26
N LYS A 44 -10.05 -9.20 -1.57
CA LYS A 44 -8.86 -9.62 -2.31
C LYS A 44 -8.24 -8.39 -3.01
N PRO A 45 -6.93 -8.16 -2.88
CA PRO A 45 -6.23 -7.14 -3.66
C PRO A 45 -6.42 -7.41 -5.16
N THR A 46 -6.90 -6.41 -5.91
CA THR A 46 -7.17 -6.54 -7.35
C THR A 46 -6.04 -6.03 -8.23
N ALA A 47 -5.25 -5.07 -7.74
CA ALA A 47 -4.04 -4.59 -8.41
C ALA A 47 -3.16 -3.76 -7.47
N ARG A 48 -1.84 -3.80 -7.69
CA ARG A 48 -0.88 -2.82 -7.17
C ARG A 48 -0.75 -1.69 -8.18
N LYS A 49 -0.91 -0.42 -7.77
CA LYS A 49 -0.87 0.75 -8.65
C LYS A 49 0.09 1.80 -8.11
N GLY A 50 0.77 2.50 -9.01
CA GLY A 50 1.76 3.52 -8.67
C GLY A 50 1.17 4.83 -8.13
N PRO A 51 2.05 5.77 -7.73
CA PRO A 51 1.67 7.01 -7.05
C PRO A 51 0.75 7.93 -7.87
N ALA A 52 0.80 7.87 -9.20
CA ALA A 52 -0.10 8.66 -10.05
C ALA A 52 -1.58 8.28 -9.85
N VAL A 53 -1.87 6.97 -9.76
CA VAL A 53 -3.23 6.47 -9.48
C VAL A 53 -3.63 6.81 -8.06
N ALA A 54 -2.70 6.70 -7.10
CA ALA A 54 -2.96 7.08 -5.71
C ALA A 54 -3.32 8.57 -5.58
N LYS A 55 -2.58 9.48 -6.23
CA LYS A 55 -2.89 10.92 -6.25
C LYS A 55 -4.27 11.21 -6.83
N ARG A 56 -4.67 10.50 -7.90
CA ARG A 56 -6.00 10.66 -8.50
C ARG A 56 -7.13 10.27 -7.55
N LEU A 57 -6.93 9.25 -6.70
CA LEU A 57 -7.93 8.83 -5.72
C LEU A 57 -8.18 9.85 -4.60
N ILE A 58 -7.16 10.65 -4.25
CA ILE A 58 -7.23 11.63 -3.15
C ILE A 58 -7.79 12.98 -3.62
N ARG A 59 -7.59 13.34 -4.89
CA ARG A 59 -8.04 14.63 -5.46
C ARG A 59 -9.53 14.66 -5.81
N ASN A 60 -10.28 13.60 -5.50
CA ASN A 60 -11.71 13.50 -5.75
C ASN A 60 -12.51 14.04 -4.56
#